data_AF-A0A5C6PWF6-F1
#
_entry.id   AF-A0A5C6PWF6-F1
#
_cell.length_a   1.000
_cell.length_b   1.000
_cell.length_c   1.000
_cell.angle_alpha   90.00
_cell.angle_beta   90.00
_cell.angle_gamma   90.00
#
_symmetry.space_group_name_H-M   'P 1'
#
loop_
_entity.id
_entity.type
_entity.pdbx_description
1 polymer ?
#
loop_
_entity_poly.entity_id
_entity_poly.type
_entity_poly.pdbx_seq_one_letter_code
_entity_poly.pdbx_strand_id
1 'polypeptide(L)'
;MTRDEAVACTALLIAHFGYNPSTVARLTITSDAANLGGKTQVVTLHSRKPRRGKGKQHHRTNLDGIKRGTEAEAFSLIRRATEPGRQALAQAGTPTNRLLVYTQLGSYRLEVGVIPNILRLKKQGELGWWPSRLPSLAYDRLHRSFQTTYKVSPVHNSTTTHQKDYLETDARFIATHKGRMVGFQGLVAEAHASRMALAVVDSVEVENDTALAGCLDVLHHPRTGKTCALLSFWLCLECPLAVAAPRHFPRLGLLVHEMEVLRPLLPRQWDRYYAPKHAFIRGLLADNVSPEEFGQLRHDATEDDADFVRMLLDESNRHNGFEIAA
;
A
#
# COMPACT_ATOMS: atom_id res chain seq x y z
N MET A 1 18.74 -24.02 -26.01
CA MET A 1 18.13 -24.14 -24.67
C MET A 1 16.95 -25.09 -24.71
N THR A 2 16.85 -26.00 -23.75
CA THR A 2 15.73 -26.93 -23.58
C THR A 2 14.58 -26.29 -22.79
N ARG A 3 13.40 -26.94 -22.78
CA ARG A 3 12.27 -26.52 -21.95
C ARG A 3 12.63 -26.45 -20.46
N ASP A 4 13.36 -27.45 -19.94
CA ASP A 4 13.72 -27.51 -18.52
C ASP A 4 14.67 -26.38 -18.13
N GLU A 5 15.63 -26.06 -19.00
CA GLU A 5 16.51 -24.91 -18.82
C GLU A 5 15.71 -23.60 -18.83
N ALA A 6 14.71 -23.46 -19.71
CA ALA A 6 13.85 -22.28 -19.75
C ALA A 6 13.05 -22.10 -18.44
N VAL A 7 12.53 -23.20 -17.89
CA VAL A 7 11.82 -23.23 -16.60
C VAL A 7 12.78 -22.86 -15.46
N ALA A 8 14.01 -23.38 -15.46
CA ALA A 8 15.04 -23.07 -14.47
C ALA A 8 15.46 -21.58 -14.52
N CYS A 9 15.71 -21.05 -15.72
CA CYS A 9 16.01 -19.63 -15.91
C CYS A 9 14.87 -18.75 -15.39
N THR A 10 13.61 -19.13 -15.63
CA THR A 10 12.45 -18.41 -15.13
C THR A 10 12.39 -18.45 -13.60
N ALA A 11 12.66 -19.61 -12.99
CA ALA A 11 12.70 -19.75 -11.54
C ALA A 11 13.81 -18.89 -10.92
N LEU A 12 14.99 -18.86 -11.52
CA LEU A 12 16.12 -18.01 -11.11
C LEU A 12 15.72 -16.52 -11.12
N LEU A 13 15.16 -16.04 -12.24
CA LEU A 13 14.74 -14.65 -12.38
C LEU A 13 13.71 -14.22 -11.33
N ILE A 14 12.80 -15.12 -10.95
CA ILE A 14 11.77 -14.82 -9.97
C ILE A 14 12.31 -14.95 -8.54
N ALA A 15 12.94 -16.07 -8.22
CA ALA A 15 13.32 -16.40 -6.85
C ALA A 15 14.56 -15.66 -6.36
N HIS A 16 15.46 -15.26 -7.27
CA HIS A 16 16.69 -14.58 -6.91
C HIS A 16 16.67 -13.07 -7.20
N PHE A 17 15.93 -12.65 -8.24
CA PHE A 17 15.88 -11.25 -8.66
C PHE A 17 14.49 -10.60 -8.52
N GLY A 18 13.44 -11.36 -8.19
CA GLY A 18 12.13 -10.80 -7.87
C GLY A 18 11.29 -10.37 -9.07
N TYR A 19 11.59 -10.90 -10.26
CA TYR A 19 10.77 -10.61 -11.43
C TYR A 19 9.36 -11.18 -11.29
N ASN A 20 8.35 -10.42 -11.70
CA ASN A 20 7.00 -10.96 -11.85
C ASN A 20 7.00 -12.01 -12.99
N PRO A 21 6.32 -13.16 -12.85
CA PRO A 21 6.30 -14.22 -13.87
C PRO A 21 5.85 -13.72 -15.26
N SER A 22 4.83 -12.86 -15.27
CA SER A 22 4.33 -12.26 -16.51
C SER A 22 5.33 -11.28 -17.14
N THR A 23 6.19 -10.65 -16.34
CA THR A 23 7.30 -9.83 -16.84
C THR A 23 8.33 -10.72 -17.50
N VAL A 24 8.75 -11.83 -16.86
CA VAL A 24 9.74 -12.77 -17.42
C VAL A 24 9.30 -13.29 -18.78
N ALA A 25 8.05 -13.72 -18.89
CA ALA A 25 7.44 -14.19 -20.15
C ALA A 25 7.53 -13.15 -21.30
N ARG A 26 7.67 -11.87 -20.96
CA ARG A 26 7.69 -10.76 -21.91
C ARG A 26 9.04 -10.05 -22.03
N LEU A 27 10.07 -10.47 -21.31
CA LEU A 27 11.39 -9.84 -21.37
C LEU A 27 11.93 -9.89 -22.80
N THR A 28 12.49 -8.77 -23.24
CA THR A 28 13.12 -8.62 -24.55
C THR A 28 14.57 -8.21 -24.39
N ILE A 29 15.42 -8.71 -25.28
CA ILE A 29 16.81 -8.31 -25.41
C ILE A 29 16.83 -7.07 -26.29
N THR A 30 17.48 -6.00 -25.84
CA THR A 30 17.80 -4.88 -26.74
C THR A 30 19.07 -5.19 -27.51
N SER A 31 19.14 -4.76 -28.77
CA SER A 31 20.39 -4.62 -29.50
C SER A 31 21.34 -3.75 -28.68
N ASP A 32 22.53 -4.27 -28.41
CA ASP A 32 23.59 -3.59 -27.66
C ASP A 32 23.76 -2.16 -28.25
N ALA A 33 23.28 -1.14 -27.53
CA ALA A 33 23.65 0.23 -27.86
C ALA A 33 25.15 0.30 -27.60
N ALA A 34 25.93 0.45 -28.68
CA ALA A 34 27.38 0.44 -28.66
C ALA A 34 27.88 1.24 -27.45
N ASN A 35 28.66 0.57 -26.60
CA ASN A 35 29.39 1.19 -25.50
C ASN A 35 30.15 2.40 -26.07
N LEU A 36 29.71 3.62 -25.73
CA LEU A 36 30.49 4.83 -25.90
C LEU A 36 31.66 4.76 -24.91
N GLY A 37 32.71 4.00 -25.27
CA GLY A 37 34.05 4.05 -24.67
C GLY A 37 34.25 3.49 -23.25
N GLY A 38 33.23 2.98 -22.56
CA GLY A 38 33.37 2.45 -21.19
C GLY A 38 33.72 0.96 -21.12
N LYS A 39 34.67 0.56 -20.26
CA LYS A 39 35.08 -0.85 -19.99
C LYS A 39 34.00 -1.71 -19.32
N THR A 40 32.81 -1.18 -19.05
CA THR A 40 31.74 -1.87 -18.31
C THR A 40 30.68 -2.39 -19.28
N GLN A 41 30.46 -3.70 -19.33
CA GLN A 41 29.34 -4.26 -20.09
C GLN A 41 28.02 -3.93 -19.37
N VAL A 42 27.20 -3.11 -20.01
CA VAL A 42 25.86 -2.75 -19.53
C VAL A 42 24.84 -3.60 -20.25
N VAL A 43 24.03 -4.36 -19.51
CA VAL A 43 22.90 -5.12 -20.10
C VAL A 43 21.64 -4.29 -19.94
N THR A 44 21.10 -3.77 -21.04
CA THR A 44 19.83 -3.05 -21.03
C THR A 44 18.66 -4.03 -21.12
N LEU A 45 17.81 -4.04 -20.10
CA LEU A 45 16.58 -4.82 -20.08
C LEU A 45 15.40 -3.95 -20.45
N HIS A 46 14.59 -4.46 -21.34
CA HIS A 46 13.35 -3.80 -21.71
C HIS A 46 12.16 -4.62 -21.23
N SER A 47 11.39 -4.01 -20.32
CA SER A 47 10.15 -4.58 -19.80
C SER A 47 8.97 -3.76 -20.28
N ARG A 48 7.87 -4.45 -20.63
CA ARG A 48 6.60 -3.83 -21.01
C ARG A 48 5.56 -4.04 -19.92
N LYS A 49 5.00 -2.94 -19.40
CA LYS A 49 3.89 -2.88 -18.44
C LYS A 49 2.68 -2.17 -19.09
N PRO A 50 1.86 -2.89 -19.91
CA PRO A 50 0.80 -2.28 -20.73
C PRO A 50 -0.20 -1.41 -19.95
N ARG A 51 -0.50 -1.79 -18.70
CA ARG A 51 -1.41 -1.09 -17.80
C ARG A 51 -1.02 0.35 -17.40
N ARG A 52 0.20 0.83 -17.74
CA ARG A 52 0.67 2.18 -17.36
C ARG A 52 0.30 3.29 -18.34
N GLY A 53 -0.46 2.98 -19.39
CA GLY A 53 -0.84 3.93 -20.43
C GLY A 53 0.22 4.12 -21.52
N LYS A 54 -0.18 4.74 -22.64
CA LYS A 54 0.71 5.08 -23.75
C LYS A 54 1.86 5.98 -23.25
N GLY A 55 3.09 5.68 -23.66
CA GLY A 55 4.31 6.41 -23.24
C GLY A 55 5.00 5.86 -21.98
N LYS A 56 4.26 5.32 -20.99
CA LYS A 56 4.84 4.76 -19.74
C LYS A 56 4.86 3.23 -19.68
N GLN A 57 4.41 2.58 -20.76
CA GLN A 57 4.36 1.12 -20.87
C GLN A 57 5.75 0.48 -21.03
N HIS A 58 6.76 1.24 -21.44
CA HIS A 58 8.12 0.75 -21.69
C HIS A 58 9.04 1.18 -20.55
N HIS A 59 9.77 0.24 -19.95
CA HIS A 59 10.74 0.52 -18.90
C HIS A 59 12.07 -0.13 -19.26
N ARG A 60 13.13 0.68 -19.24
CA ARG A 60 14.52 0.25 -19.46
C ARG A 60 15.25 0.20 -18.13
N THR A 61 15.93 -0.91 -17.87
CA THR A 61 16.80 -1.08 -16.70
C THR A 61 18.20 -1.41 -17.20
N ASN A 62 19.20 -0.62 -16.80
CA ASN A 62 20.58 -0.91 -17.09
C ASN A 62 21.14 -1.76 -15.95
N LEU A 63 21.68 -2.92 -16.28
CA LEU A 63 22.37 -3.78 -15.34
C LEU A 63 23.87 -3.59 -15.51
N ASP A 64 24.53 -3.13 -14.45
CA ASP A 64 25.96 -2.89 -14.42
C ASP A 64 26.70 -4.06 -13.78
N GLY A 65 27.92 -4.33 -14.27
CA GLY A 65 28.86 -5.24 -13.61
C GLY A 65 28.46 -6.72 -13.72
N ILE A 66 28.87 -7.36 -14.81
CA ILE A 66 28.81 -8.81 -14.94
C ILE A 66 29.83 -9.43 -13.97
N LYS A 67 29.33 -10.00 -12.88
CA LYS A 67 30.10 -10.75 -11.87
C LYS A 67 29.30 -12.00 -11.49
N ARG A 68 29.98 -13.00 -10.93
CA ARG A 68 29.32 -14.25 -10.54
C ARG A 68 28.17 -13.99 -9.56
N GLY A 69 26.99 -14.49 -9.88
CA GLY A 69 25.76 -14.35 -9.09
C GLY A 69 25.00 -13.03 -9.30
N THR A 70 25.45 -12.13 -10.17
CA THR A 70 24.71 -10.89 -10.45
C THR A 70 23.60 -11.10 -11.47
N GLU A 71 22.62 -10.19 -11.43
CA GLU A 71 21.54 -10.15 -12.42
C GLU A 71 22.10 -10.03 -13.84
N ALA A 72 23.11 -9.17 -14.03
CA ALA A 72 23.78 -8.99 -15.31
C ALA A 72 24.37 -10.31 -15.84
N GLU A 73 25.03 -11.11 -15.00
CA GLU A 73 25.57 -12.41 -15.42
C GLU A 73 24.47 -13.40 -15.81
N ALA A 74 23.41 -13.52 -15.00
CA ALA A 74 22.29 -14.40 -15.30
C ALA A 74 21.65 -14.05 -16.64
N PHE A 75 21.41 -12.76 -16.90
CA PHE A 75 20.89 -12.29 -18.18
C PHE A 75 21.84 -12.54 -19.35
N SER A 76 23.15 -12.30 -19.18
CA SER A 76 24.15 -12.59 -20.20
C SER A 76 24.24 -14.09 -20.54
N LEU A 77 24.11 -14.97 -19.54
CA LEU A 77 24.06 -16.42 -19.73
C LEU A 77 22.81 -16.84 -20.50
N ILE A 78 21.63 -16.37 -20.07
CA ILE A 78 20.36 -16.67 -20.75
C ILE A 78 20.41 -16.18 -22.19
N ARG A 79 20.88 -14.95 -22.43
CA ARG A 79 21.03 -14.37 -23.77
C ARG A 79 21.89 -15.26 -24.66
N ARG A 80 23.07 -15.68 -24.20
CA ARG A 80 23.95 -16.57 -24.97
C ARG A 80 23.30 -17.92 -25.25
N ALA A 81 22.66 -18.53 -24.26
CA ALA A 81 22.02 -19.85 -24.39
C ALA A 81 20.84 -19.87 -25.39
N THR A 82 20.23 -18.71 -25.61
CA THR A 82 19.03 -18.55 -26.46
C THR A 82 19.34 -17.93 -27.82
N GLU A 83 20.59 -17.49 -28.05
CA GLU A 83 21.03 -16.86 -29.29
C GLU A 83 20.89 -17.76 -30.52
N PRO A 84 21.30 -19.05 -30.50
CA PRO A 84 21.13 -19.91 -31.67
C PRO A 84 19.66 -20.08 -32.08
N GLY A 85 18.74 -20.13 -31.11
CA GLY A 85 17.30 -20.22 -31.39
C GLY A 85 16.75 -18.95 -32.05
N ARG A 86 17.22 -17.77 -31.63
CA ARG A 86 16.84 -16.51 -32.30
C ARG A 86 17.38 -16.42 -33.72
N GLN A 87 18.62 -16.85 -33.94
CA GLN A 87 19.23 -16.87 -35.27
C GLN A 87 18.47 -17.81 -36.20
N ALA A 88 18.10 -19.00 -35.75
CA ALA A 88 17.29 -19.94 -36.51
C ALA A 88 15.91 -19.36 -36.87
N LEU A 89 15.23 -18.70 -35.92
CA LEU A 89 13.95 -18.04 -36.17
C LEU A 89 14.07 -16.88 -37.16
N ALA A 90 15.17 -16.11 -37.09
CA ALA A 90 15.44 -15.04 -38.04
C ALA A 90 15.68 -15.59 -39.46
N GLN A 91 16.45 -16.67 -39.59
CA GLN A 91 16.66 -17.37 -40.87
C GLN A 91 15.36 -17.97 -41.43
N ALA A 92 14.47 -18.44 -40.56
CA ALA A 92 13.14 -18.93 -40.93
C ALA A 92 12.10 -17.81 -41.20
N GLY A 93 12.52 -16.54 -41.22
CA GLY A 93 11.65 -15.40 -41.54
C GLY A 93 10.75 -14.91 -40.40
N THR A 94 10.95 -15.37 -39.18
CA THR A 94 10.16 -14.99 -37.99
C THR A 94 11.04 -14.45 -36.85
N PRO A 95 11.78 -13.34 -37.08
CA PRO A 95 12.73 -12.82 -36.09
C PRO A 95 12.03 -12.46 -34.77
N THR A 96 12.72 -12.73 -33.65
CA THR A 96 12.22 -12.42 -32.30
C THR A 96 13.31 -11.81 -31.43
N ASN A 97 12.91 -10.88 -30.58
CA ASN A 97 13.77 -10.27 -29.56
C ASN A 97 13.46 -10.76 -28.14
N ARG A 98 12.65 -11.82 -27.98
CA ARG A 98 12.38 -12.38 -26.65
C ARG A 98 13.66 -12.94 -26.03
N LEU A 99 13.77 -12.73 -24.71
CA LEU A 99 14.88 -13.28 -23.93
C LEU A 99 14.89 -14.80 -23.96
N LEU A 100 13.73 -15.43 -23.75
CA LEU A 100 13.61 -16.88 -23.69
C LEU A 100 13.17 -17.43 -25.04
N VAL A 101 14.00 -18.29 -25.62
CA VAL A 101 13.71 -19.10 -26.81
C VAL A 101 14.23 -20.51 -26.53
N TYR A 102 13.37 -21.52 -26.63
CA TYR A 102 13.72 -22.90 -26.29
C TYR A 102 13.02 -23.89 -27.21
N THR A 103 13.43 -25.15 -27.14
CA THR A 103 12.72 -26.27 -27.77
C THR A 103 12.34 -27.32 -26.74
N GLN A 104 11.31 -28.11 -27.05
CA GLN A 104 11.03 -29.34 -26.33
C GLN A 104 11.92 -30.46 -26.85
N LEU A 105 12.40 -31.32 -25.95
CA LEU A 105 13.23 -32.46 -26.34
C LEU A 105 12.46 -33.35 -27.33
N GLY A 106 13.09 -33.70 -28.45
CA GLY A 106 12.44 -34.46 -29.54
C GLY A 106 11.56 -33.62 -30.48
N SER A 107 11.53 -32.29 -30.34
CA SER A 107 10.84 -31.37 -31.25
C SER A 107 11.83 -30.45 -31.95
N TYR A 108 11.55 -30.13 -33.21
CA TYR A 108 12.25 -29.10 -33.99
C TYR A 108 11.57 -27.72 -33.89
N ARG A 109 10.42 -27.64 -33.22
CA ARG A 109 9.68 -26.39 -33.08
C ARG A 109 10.27 -25.55 -31.95
N LEU A 110 10.67 -24.33 -32.30
CA LEU A 110 11.12 -23.33 -31.32
C LEU A 110 9.92 -22.60 -30.71
N GLU A 111 9.94 -22.52 -29.39
CA GLU A 111 8.99 -21.77 -28.56
C GLU A 111 9.60 -20.44 -28.14
N VAL A 112 8.77 -19.40 -28.12
CA VAL A 112 9.18 -18.00 -27.93
C VAL A 112 8.49 -17.42 -26.70
N GLY A 113 9.28 -17.07 -25.69
CA GLY A 113 8.79 -16.69 -24.37
C GLY A 113 8.23 -17.89 -23.59
N VAL A 114 7.90 -17.67 -22.32
CA VAL A 114 7.29 -18.71 -21.48
C VAL A 114 5.78 -18.51 -21.48
N ILE A 115 5.04 -19.51 -21.98
CA ILE A 115 3.58 -19.47 -22.01
C ILE A 115 3.06 -19.58 -20.56
N PRO A 116 2.03 -18.80 -20.17
CA PRO A 116 1.44 -18.87 -18.83
C PRO A 116 1.06 -20.27 -18.35
N ASN A 117 0.76 -21.22 -19.26
CA ASN A 117 0.44 -22.61 -18.91
C ASN A 117 1.67 -23.42 -18.46
N ILE A 118 2.89 -23.04 -18.83
CA ILE A 118 4.12 -23.58 -18.23
C ILE A 118 4.27 -23.11 -16.78
N LEU A 119 3.62 -22.00 -16.40
CA LEU A 119 3.59 -21.54 -15.01
C LEU A 119 2.73 -22.41 -14.09
N ARG A 120 2.00 -23.38 -14.66
CA ARG A 120 1.31 -24.45 -13.94
C ARG A 120 1.92 -25.79 -14.34
N LEU A 121 3.16 -26.06 -13.94
CA LEU A 121 3.68 -27.43 -13.92
C LEU A 121 2.85 -28.23 -12.91
N LYS A 122 1.80 -28.89 -13.40
CA LYS A 122 0.80 -29.58 -12.56
C LYS A 122 1.27 -30.93 -12.02
N LYS A 123 2.42 -31.46 -12.47
CA LYS A 123 2.92 -32.76 -12.01
C LYS A 123 4.28 -32.63 -11.34
N GLN A 124 4.34 -33.12 -10.10
CA GLN A 124 5.60 -33.42 -9.42
C GLN A 124 6.37 -34.46 -10.25
N GLY A 125 7.68 -34.29 -10.41
CA GLY A 125 8.56 -35.31 -11.00
C GLY A 125 9.02 -35.10 -12.45
N GLU A 126 8.56 -34.08 -13.18
CA GLU A 126 9.03 -33.83 -14.57
C GLU A 126 10.35 -33.05 -14.65
N LEU A 127 10.72 -32.30 -13.61
CA LEU A 127 11.95 -31.49 -13.59
C LEU A 127 13.04 -32.21 -12.80
N GLY A 128 14.07 -32.71 -13.49
CA GLY A 128 15.19 -33.43 -12.84
C GLY A 128 16.00 -32.60 -11.83
N TRP A 129 15.92 -31.27 -11.91
CA TRP A 129 16.62 -30.34 -11.01
C TRP A 129 15.75 -29.79 -9.87
N TRP A 130 14.42 -29.97 -9.93
CA TRP A 130 13.54 -29.46 -8.87
C TRP A 130 13.46 -30.48 -7.72
N PRO A 131 13.68 -30.08 -6.46
CA PRO A 131 13.67 -31.02 -5.35
C PRO A 131 12.33 -31.76 -5.21
N SER A 132 12.36 -33.09 -5.24
CA SER A 132 11.18 -33.95 -5.17
C SER A 132 10.35 -33.77 -3.89
N ARG A 133 11.00 -33.37 -2.79
CA ARG A 133 10.36 -33.06 -1.51
C ARG A 133 9.55 -31.76 -1.49
N LEU A 134 9.75 -30.89 -2.48
CA LEU A 134 9.02 -29.63 -2.56
C LEU A 134 7.72 -29.81 -3.35
N PRO A 135 6.68 -29.00 -3.04
CA PRO A 135 5.51 -28.91 -3.90
C PRO A 135 5.91 -28.55 -5.33
N SER A 136 4.99 -28.77 -6.28
CA SER A 136 5.18 -28.35 -7.67
C SER A 136 5.60 -26.88 -7.75
N LEU A 137 6.54 -26.60 -8.66
CA LEU A 137 7.06 -25.25 -8.90
C LEU A 137 5.92 -24.29 -9.23
N ALA A 138 5.67 -23.35 -8.31
CA ALA A 138 4.63 -22.33 -8.43
C ALA A 138 5.26 -20.94 -8.43
N TYR A 139 5.39 -20.34 -9.61
CA TYR A 139 6.06 -19.06 -9.80
C TYR A 139 5.41 -17.90 -9.05
N ASP A 140 4.09 -17.87 -8.93
CA ASP A 140 3.39 -16.85 -8.14
C ASP A 140 3.74 -16.94 -6.65
N ARG A 141 3.93 -18.17 -6.13
CA ARG A 141 4.38 -18.38 -4.75
C ARG A 141 5.84 -18.00 -4.56
N LEU A 142 6.71 -18.31 -5.54
CA LEU A 142 8.11 -17.87 -5.51
C LEU A 142 8.22 -16.34 -5.50
N HIS A 143 7.48 -15.67 -6.39
CA HIS A 143 7.47 -14.21 -6.47
C HIS A 143 6.94 -13.59 -5.17
N ARG A 144 5.84 -14.10 -4.62
CA ARG A 144 5.32 -13.62 -3.33
C ARG A 144 6.30 -13.86 -2.18
N SER A 145 6.97 -15.01 -2.15
CA SER A 145 7.97 -15.34 -1.12
C SER A 145 9.19 -14.42 -1.21
N PHE A 146 9.63 -14.08 -2.42
CA PHE A 146 10.69 -13.09 -2.62
C PHE A 146 10.32 -11.75 -2.00
N GLN A 147 9.10 -11.26 -2.26
CA GLN A 147 8.63 -9.93 -1.84
C GLN A 147 8.34 -9.83 -0.34
N THR A 148 7.97 -10.94 0.31
CA THR A 148 7.51 -10.94 1.71
C THR A 148 8.55 -11.49 2.68
N THR A 149 9.45 -12.37 2.23
CA THR A 149 10.41 -13.09 3.10
C THR A 149 11.86 -12.73 2.77
N TYR A 150 12.27 -12.76 1.50
CA TYR A 150 13.70 -12.60 1.14
C TYR A 150 14.12 -11.12 1.01
N LYS A 151 13.40 -10.37 0.17
CA LYS A 151 13.60 -8.93 -0.04
C LYS A 151 12.30 -8.23 0.34
N VAL A 152 12.19 -7.86 1.62
CA VAL A 152 11.05 -7.13 2.21
C VAL A 152 10.98 -5.68 1.69
N SER A 153 11.90 -5.26 0.82
CA SER A 153 11.95 -3.96 0.15
C SER A 153 11.52 -4.05 -1.32
N PRO A 154 10.87 -3.01 -1.90
CA PRO A 154 10.49 -3.00 -3.31
C PRO A 154 11.70 -3.08 -4.25
N VAL A 155 11.64 -3.95 -5.27
CA VAL A 155 12.70 -4.10 -6.30
C VAL A 155 12.20 -3.73 -7.70
N HIS A 156 11.05 -4.27 -8.12
CA HIS A 156 10.47 -4.02 -9.46
C HIS A 156 9.04 -3.43 -9.42
N ASN A 157 8.59 -3.04 -8.23
CA ASN A 157 7.32 -2.41 -7.92
C ASN A 157 7.55 -1.06 -7.22
N SER A 158 6.53 -0.20 -7.20
CA SER A 158 6.57 0.99 -6.35
C SER A 158 6.37 0.59 -4.89
N THR A 159 6.83 1.44 -3.96
CA THR A 159 6.62 1.26 -2.51
C THR A 159 5.15 1.03 -2.16
N THR A 160 4.25 1.83 -2.73
CA THR A 160 2.80 1.68 -2.50
C THR A 160 2.26 0.32 -2.94
N THR A 161 2.64 -0.15 -4.14
CA THR A 161 2.25 -1.47 -4.63
C THR A 161 2.85 -2.58 -3.77
N HIS A 162 4.07 -2.40 -3.28
CA HIS A 162 4.73 -3.35 -2.39
C HIS A 162 3.99 -3.52 -1.07
N GLN A 163 3.66 -2.41 -0.43
CA GLN A 163 2.93 -2.41 0.83
C GLN A 163 1.54 -3.03 0.67
N LYS A 164 0.71 -2.50 -0.24
CA LYS A 164 -0.68 -2.91 -0.39
C LYS A 164 -0.85 -4.34 -0.91
N ASP A 165 -0.16 -4.69 -1.99
CA ASP A 165 -0.44 -5.96 -2.68
C ASP A 165 0.30 -7.15 -2.04
N TYR A 166 1.41 -6.90 -1.33
CA TYR A 166 2.28 -7.95 -0.79
C TYR A 166 2.35 -7.96 0.74
N LEU A 167 2.64 -6.84 1.40
CA LEU A 167 2.86 -6.84 2.85
C LEU A 167 1.54 -6.87 3.64
N GLU A 168 0.58 -6.01 3.28
CA GLU A 168 -0.72 -5.90 3.94
C GLU A 168 -1.63 -7.11 3.70
N THR A 169 -1.31 -7.96 2.72
CA THR A 169 -2.07 -9.19 2.46
C THR A 169 -1.38 -10.45 2.98
N ASP A 170 -0.14 -10.35 3.47
CA ASP A 170 0.62 -11.50 3.95
C ASP A 170 0.39 -11.72 5.45
N ALA A 171 -0.35 -12.78 5.77
CA ALA A 171 -0.72 -13.10 7.16
C ALA A 171 0.50 -13.29 8.08
N ARG A 172 1.63 -13.81 7.58
CA ARG A 172 2.84 -13.98 8.40
C ARG A 172 3.53 -12.65 8.66
N PHE A 173 3.62 -11.81 7.63
CA PHE A 173 4.16 -10.45 7.77
C PHE A 173 3.34 -9.65 8.78
N ILE A 174 2.00 -9.68 8.66
CA ILE A 174 1.08 -9.03 9.59
C ILE A 174 1.28 -9.59 11.00
N ALA A 175 1.27 -10.91 11.19
CA ALA A 175 1.43 -11.52 12.51
C ALA A 175 2.76 -11.11 13.17
N THR A 176 3.85 -11.09 12.40
CA THR A 176 5.19 -10.71 12.89
C THR A 176 5.27 -9.23 13.27
N HIS A 177 4.58 -8.34 12.54
CA HIS A 177 4.72 -6.89 12.69
C HIS A 177 3.54 -6.22 13.38
N LYS A 178 2.49 -6.97 13.76
CA LYS A 178 1.24 -6.47 14.35
C LYS A 178 1.50 -5.49 15.51
N GLY A 179 2.36 -5.87 16.46
CA GLY A 179 2.70 -5.02 17.60
C GLY A 179 3.37 -3.70 17.21
N ARG A 180 4.26 -3.72 16.22
CA ARG A 180 4.91 -2.50 15.70
C ARG A 180 3.91 -1.62 14.96
N MET A 181 3.02 -2.21 14.15
CA MET A 181 2.00 -1.44 13.42
C MET A 181 1.02 -0.76 14.38
N VAL A 182 0.52 -1.47 15.39
CA VAL A 182 -0.35 -0.89 16.43
C VAL A 182 0.37 0.24 17.17
N GLY A 183 1.66 0.05 17.53
CA GLY A 183 2.47 1.10 18.14
C GLY A 183 2.62 2.34 17.24
N PHE A 184 2.91 2.17 15.95
CA PHE A 184 2.98 3.28 14.99
C PHE A 184 1.64 3.99 14.80
N GLN A 185 0.53 3.25 14.75
CA GLN A 185 -0.80 3.84 14.69
C GLN A 185 -1.11 4.67 15.95
N GLY A 186 -0.71 4.18 17.13
CA GLY A 186 -0.78 4.94 18.38
C GLY A 186 0.01 6.24 18.34
N LEU A 187 1.27 6.20 17.91
CA LEU A 187 2.13 7.39 17.78
C LEU A 187 1.60 8.41 16.75
N VAL A 188 1.04 7.93 15.63
CA VAL A 188 0.41 8.80 14.63
C VAL A 188 -0.84 9.45 15.21
N ALA A 189 -1.69 8.69 15.91
CA ALA A 189 -2.87 9.25 16.58
C ALA A 189 -2.48 10.30 17.63
N GLU A 190 -1.44 10.04 18.44
CA GLU A 190 -0.90 10.97 19.43
C GLU A 190 -0.34 12.25 18.77
N ALA A 191 0.43 12.13 17.69
CA ALA A 191 0.95 13.27 16.94
C ALA A 191 -0.14 14.07 16.20
N HIS A 192 -1.29 13.46 15.92
CA HIS A 192 -2.47 14.16 15.42
C HIS A 192 -3.24 14.83 16.56
N ALA A 193 -3.38 14.18 17.71
CA ALA A 193 -3.97 14.78 18.90
C ALA A 193 -3.16 16.00 19.38
N SER A 194 -1.83 15.98 19.25
CA SER A 194 -0.99 17.14 19.59
C SER A 194 -1.16 18.34 18.65
N ARG A 195 -1.89 18.21 17.53
CA ARG A 195 -2.27 19.34 16.66
C ARG A 195 -3.62 19.95 17.05
N MET A 196 -4.37 19.29 17.92
CA MET A 196 -5.64 19.77 18.40
C MET A 196 -5.43 20.79 19.52
N ALA A 197 -6.29 21.80 19.56
CA ALA A 197 -6.07 23.04 20.30
C ALA A 197 -7.31 23.53 21.06
N LEU A 198 -8.36 22.71 21.15
CA LEU A 198 -9.55 23.03 21.96
C LEU A 198 -9.12 23.19 23.42
N ALA A 199 -9.15 24.43 23.91
CA ALA A 199 -8.76 24.75 25.29
C ALA A 199 -9.97 24.64 26.23
N VAL A 200 -9.75 24.28 27.49
CA VAL A 200 -10.79 24.35 28.51
C VAL A 200 -10.76 25.71 29.20
N VAL A 201 -11.92 26.32 29.37
CA VAL A 201 -12.12 27.61 30.06
C VAL A 201 -13.22 27.50 31.10
N ASP A 202 -13.25 28.37 32.11
CA ASP A 202 -14.29 28.33 33.14
C ASP A 202 -15.68 28.64 32.58
N SER A 203 -15.75 29.63 31.68
CA SER A 203 -16.98 30.05 31.03
C SER A 203 -16.70 30.75 29.69
N VAL A 204 -17.70 30.69 28.82
CA VAL A 204 -17.79 31.50 27.60
C VAL A 204 -19.24 32.00 27.47
N GLU A 205 -19.51 33.09 26.78
CA GLU A 205 -20.90 33.57 26.54
C GLU A 205 -21.69 32.50 25.76
N VAL A 206 -22.98 32.34 26.04
CA VAL A 206 -23.81 31.28 25.43
C VAL A 206 -24.04 31.56 23.94
N GLU A 207 -24.11 32.83 23.55
CA GLU A 207 -24.24 33.27 22.16
C GLU A 207 -23.02 32.89 21.30
N ASN A 208 -21.91 32.55 21.94
CA ASN A 208 -20.68 32.11 21.31
C ASN A 208 -20.57 30.57 21.20
N ASP A 209 -21.60 29.84 21.62
CA ASP A 209 -21.64 28.40 21.46
C ASP A 209 -21.72 28.03 19.97
N THR A 210 -20.87 27.09 19.59
CA THR A 210 -20.87 26.44 18.28
C THR A 210 -21.38 25.01 18.43
N ALA A 211 -21.22 24.21 17.38
CA ALA A 211 -21.76 22.87 17.32
C ALA A 211 -21.39 21.98 18.53
N LEU A 212 -20.14 22.05 19.00
CA LEU A 212 -19.63 21.19 20.09
C LEU A 212 -18.96 21.93 21.25
N ALA A 213 -18.67 23.22 21.08
CA ALA A 213 -17.81 24.00 21.96
C ALA A 213 -18.13 25.49 21.78
N GLY A 214 -17.60 26.36 22.63
CA GLY A 214 -17.62 27.81 22.41
C GLY A 214 -16.55 28.27 21.40
N CYS A 215 -16.72 29.46 20.86
CA CYS A 215 -15.74 30.11 20.00
C CYS A 215 -15.48 31.56 20.42
N LEU A 216 -14.22 31.97 20.48
CA LEU A 216 -13.84 33.34 20.82
C LEU A 216 -13.98 34.34 19.65
N ASP A 217 -13.91 33.88 18.39
CA ASP A 217 -14.19 34.69 17.20
C ASP A 217 -14.60 33.78 16.02
N VAL A 218 -15.91 33.68 15.76
CA VAL A 218 -16.46 32.88 14.66
C VAL A 218 -16.32 33.56 13.28
N LEU A 219 -16.10 34.88 13.27
CA LEU A 219 -16.04 35.69 12.06
C LEU A 219 -14.65 35.63 11.41
N HIS A 220 -13.60 35.37 12.19
CA HIS A 220 -12.21 35.36 11.70
C HIS A 220 -11.45 34.09 12.09
N HIS A 221 -11.54 33.06 11.24
CA HIS A 221 -10.75 31.85 11.43
C HIS A 221 -9.23 32.15 11.38
N PRO A 222 -8.41 31.74 12.35
CA PRO A 222 -7.00 32.18 12.50
C PRO A 222 -6.09 31.88 11.30
N ARG A 223 -6.37 30.83 10.53
CA ARG A 223 -5.55 30.46 9.37
C ARG A 223 -6.01 31.07 8.05
N THR A 224 -7.29 31.43 7.94
CA THR A 224 -7.91 31.79 6.65
C THR A 224 -8.48 33.19 6.64
N GLY A 225 -8.70 33.82 7.80
CA GLY A 225 -9.32 35.13 7.97
C GLY A 225 -10.80 35.19 7.55
N LYS A 226 -11.41 34.04 7.23
CA LYS A 226 -12.80 33.93 6.77
C LYS A 226 -13.72 33.50 7.91
N THR A 227 -15.02 33.69 7.72
CA THR A 227 -16.05 33.17 8.62
C THR A 227 -16.03 31.64 8.65
N CYS A 228 -16.33 31.07 9.81
CA CYS A 228 -16.30 29.62 10.02
C CYS A 228 -17.55 28.89 9.50
N ALA A 229 -18.53 29.59 8.93
CA ALA A 229 -19.86 29.06 8.59
C ALA A 229 -19.89 27.90 7.58
N LEU A 230 -18.81 27.68 6.83
CA LEU A 230 -18.69 26.61 5.82
C LEU A 230 -17.62 25.56 6.17
N LEU A 231 -17.09 25.60 7.40
CA LEU A 231 -16.05 24.69 7.84
C LEU A 231 -16.66 23.53 8.61
N SER A 232 -16.08 22.33 8.45
CA SER A 232 -16.47 21.16 9.25
C SER A 232 -16.25 21.44 10.73
N PHE A 233 -17.21 21.06 11.58
CA PHE A 233 -17.10 21.20 13.03
C PHE A 233 -15.84 20.52 13.61
N TRP A 234 -15.30 19.50 12.92
CA TRP A 234 -14.04 18.86 13.32
C TRP A 234 -12.85 19.81 13.32
N LEU A 235 -12.89 20.88 12.52
CA LEU A 235 -11.84 21.90 12.50
C LEU A 235 -11.82 22.73 13.79
N CYS A 236 -12.95 22.82 14.50
CA CYS A 236 -12.99 23.48 15.81
C CYS A 236 -12.05 22.79 16.81
N LEU A 237 -11.87 21.46 16.72
CA LEU A 237 -10.92 20.75 17.59
C LEU A 237 -9.45 21.15 17.32
N GLU A 238 -9.15 21.66 16.14
CA GLU A 238 -7.81 22.11 15.73
C GLU A 238 -7.63 23.64 15.83
N CYS A 239 -8.69 24.37 16.17
CA CYS A 239 -8.71 25.82 16.17
C CYS A 239 -8.32 26.37 17.56
N PRO A 240 -7.33 27.29 17.65
CA PRO A 240 -6.94 27.87 18.93
C PRO A 240 -7.98 28.85 19.52
N LEU A 241 -9.01 29.21 18.75
CA LEU A 241 -10.12 30.05 19.22
C LEU A 241 -11.32 29.24 19.73
N ALA A 242 -11.31 27.92 19.53
CA ALA A 242 -12.35 27.06 20.07
C ALA A 242 -12.04 26.77 21.54
N VAL A 243 -13.07 26.85 22.38
CA VAL A 243 -12.96 26.65 23.84
C VAL A 243 -14.09 25.79 24.36
N ALA A 244 -13.80 24.90 25.31
CA ALA A 244 -14.79 24.10 26.00
C ALA A 244 -14.94 24.60 27.44
N ALA A 245 -16.11 25.12 27.79
CA ALA A 245 -16.54 25.31 29.18
C ALA A 245 -17.25 24.05 29.72
N PRO A 246 -17.35 23.85 31.05
CA PRO A 246 -17.97 22.65 31.65
C PRO A 246 -19.34 22.28 31.10
N ARG A 247 -20.17 23.27 30.74
CA ARG A 247 -21.48 23.05 30.09
C ARG A 247 -21.43 22.30 28.76
N HIS A 248 -20.27 22.25 28.09
CA HIS A 248 -20.09 21.53 26.83
C HIS A 248 -19.69 20.07 27.04
N PHE A 249 -19.24 19.70 28.24
CA PHE A 249 -18.73 18.35 28.50
C PHE A 249 -19.78 17.25 28.27
N PRO A 250 -21.07 17.42 28.62
CA PRO A 250 -22.09 16.43 28.31
C PRO A 250 -22.17 16.11 26.81
N ARG A 251 -22.21 17.16 25.96
CA ARG A 251 -22.24 17.01 24.49
C ARG A 251 -20.96 16.37 23.94
N LEU A 252 -19.79 16.74 24.46
CA LEU A 252 -18.51 16.12 24.07
C LEU A 252 -18.43 14.64 24.50
N GLY A 253 -18.94 14.31 25.68
CA GLY A 253 -19.04 12.92 26.17
C GLY A 253 -19.98 12.09 25.32
N LEU A 254 -21.12 12.65 24.94
CA LEU A 254 -22.06 12.04 24.00
C LEU A 254 -21.43 11.79 22.62
N LEU A 255 -20.67 12.76 22.09
CA LEU A 255 -19.95 12.60 20.83
C LEU A 255 -18.94 11.45 20.90
N VAL A 256 -18.15 11.35 21.98
CA VAL A 256 -17.21 10.24 22.19
C VAL A 256 -17.95 8.90 22.19
N HIS A 257 -19.10 8.82 22.85
CA HIS A 257 -19.93 7.62 22.87
C HIS A 257 -20.42 7.23 21.47
N GLU A 258 -21.04 8.16 20.74
CA GLU A 258 -21.57 7.91 19.39
C GLU A 258 -20.44 7.56 18.39
N MET A 259 -19.25 8.13 18.56
CA MET A 259 -18.06 7.72 17.78
C MET A 259 -17.69 6.25 18.04
N GLU A 260 -17.69 5.77 19.28
CA GLU A 260 -17.40 4.35 19.57
C GLU A 260 -18.48 3.42 19.01
N VAL A 261 -19.74 3.86 18.90
CA VAL A 261 -20.81 3.13 18.19
C VAL A 261 -20.50 3.03 16.69
N LEU A 262 -19.98 4.10 16.07
CA LEU A 262 -19.59 4.11 14.65
C LEU A 262 -18.33 3.29 14.34
N ARG A 263 -17.44 3.13 15.32
CA ARG A 263 -16.14 2.44 15.16
C ARG A 263 -16.21 1.08 14.47
N PRO A 264 -17.07 0.12 14.89
CA PRO A 264 -17.17 -1.17 14.23
C PRO A 264 -17.75 -1.09 12.80
N LEU A 265 -18.52 -0.04 12.49
CA LEU A 265 -19.16 0.15 11.18
C LEU A 265 -18.20 0.75 10.14
N LEU A 266 -17.18 1.48 10.60
CA LEU A 266 -16.24 2.20 9.75
C LEU A 266 -14.77 1.80 10.02
N PRO A 267 -14.39 0.50 10.00
CA PRO A 267 -13.08 0.07 10.47
C PRO A 267 -11.91 0.61 9.63
N ARG A 268 -12.13 0.88 8.33
CA ARG A 268 -11.07 1.43 7.45
C ARG A 268 -10.89 2.94 7.64
N GLN A 269 -11.98 3.66 7.88
CA GLN A 269 -12.01 5.10 8.03
C GLN A 269 -11.65 5.52 9.45
N TRP A 270 -11.95 4.67 10.44
CA TRP A 270 -11.70 4.91 11.86
C TRP A 270 -10.26 5.33 12.12
N ASP A 271 -9.29 4.46 11.79
CA ASP A 271 -7.88 4.68 12.09
C ASP A 271 -7.34 5.99 11.49
N ARG A 272 -7.82 6.37 10.31
CA ARG A 272 -7.32 7.54 9.58
C ARG A 272 -8.03 8.83 9.95
N TYR A 273 -9.33 8.78 10.25
CA TYR A 273 -10.16 9.98 10.35
C TYR A 273 -10.66 10.23 11.77
N TYR A 274 -11.28 9.23 12.40
CA TYR A 274 -11.98 9.36 13.69
C TYR A 274 -11.07 9.09 14.88
N ALA A 275 -10.17 8.12 14.81
CA ALA A 275 -9.34 7.69 15.94
C ALA A 275 -8.55 8.85 16.59
N PRO A 276 -7.93 9.78 15.85
CA PRO A 276 -7.22 10.90 16.48
C PRO A 276 -8.17 11.88 17.19
N LYS A 277 -9.34 12.18 16.60
CA LYS A 277 -10.35 13.08 17.18
C LYS A 277 -10.93 12.49 18.45
N HIS A 278 -11.23 11.20 18.40
CA HIS A 278 -11.77 10.44 19.53
C HIS A 278 -10.76 10.42 20.69
N ALA A 279 -9.48 10.11 20.40
CA ALA A 279 -8.42 10.10 21.41
C ALA A 279 -8.25 11.47 22.06
N PHE A 280 -8.29 12.55 21.28
CA PHE A 280 -8.18 13.91 21.80
C PHE A 280 -9.34 14.30 22.70
N ILE A 281 -10.60 14.15 22.25
CA ILE A 281 -11.76 14.53 23.06
C ILE A 281 -11.80 13.72 24.36
N ARG A 282 -11.52 12.41 24.27
CA ARG A 282 -11.45 11.55 25.45
C ARG A 282 -10.34 11.96 26.41
N GLY A 283 -9.17 12.36 25.91
CA GLY A 283 -8.07 12.89 26.73
C GLY A 283 -8.45 14.20 27.41
N LEU A 284 -9.00 15.15 26.64
CA LEU A 284 -9.48 16.44 27.17
C LEU A 284 -10.50 16.22 28.30
N LEU A 285 -11.46 15.32 28.13
CA LEU A 285 -12.43 15.02 29.18
C LEU A 285 -11.75 14.31 30.37
N ALA A 286 -10.88 13.33 30.15
CA ALA A 286 -10.17 12.63 31.22
C ALA A 286 -9.27 13.55 32.08
N ASP A 287 -8.76 14.64 31.50
CA ASP A 287 -7.95 15.64 32.20
C ASP A 287 -8.80 16.62 33.03
N ASN A 288 -10.11 16.73 32.77
CA ASN A 288 -10.98 17.77 33.33
C ASN A 288 -12.18 17.23 34.12
N VAL A 289 -12.50 15.95 34.00
CA VAL A 289 -13.55 15.29 34.79
C VAL A 289 -13.05 13.95 35.35
N SER A 290 -13.60 13.53 36.49
CA SER A 290 -13.31 12.23 37.07
C SER A 290 -13.86 11.09 36.19
N PRO A 291 -13.34 9.85 36.34
CA PRO A 291 -13.86 8.70 35.60
C PRO A 291 -15.36 8.41 35.83
N GLU A 292 -15.87 8.72 37.03
CA GLU A 292 -17.28 8.58 37.37
C GLU A 292 -18.12 9.64 36.65
N GLU A 293 -17.72 10.91 36.73
CA GLU A 293 -18.35 12.01 35.99
C GLU A 293 -18.33 11.76 34.49
N PHE A 294 -17.21 11.25 33.95
CA PHE A 294 -17.09 10.89 32.54
C PHE A 294 -18.15 9.87 32.09
N GLY A 295 -18.42 8.85 32.91
CA GLY A 295 -19.48 7.87 32.65
C GLY A 295 -20.88 8.49 32.67
N GLN A 296 -21.06 9.56 33.44
CA GLN A 296 -22.32 10.27 33.63
C GLN A 296 -22.58 11.34 32.55
N LEU A 297 -21.54 11.90 31.93
CA LEU A 297 -21.66 12.98 30.92
C LEU A 297 -22.66 12.68 29.80
N ARG A 298 -22.77 11.42 29.37
CA ARG A 298 -23.76 11.02 28.35
C ARG A 298 -25.20 11.20 28.85
N HIS A 299 -25.46 10.85 30.10
CA HIS A 299 -26.78 10.94 30.71
C HIS A 299 -27.19 12.39 31.00
N ASP A 300 -26.20 13.26 31.17
CA ASP A 300 -26.42 14.69 31.42
C ASP A 300 -26.63 15.47 30.10
N ALA A 301 -26.42 14.83 28.95
CA ALA A 301 -26.70 15.42 27.65
C ALA A 301 -28.21 15.38 27.34
N THR A 302 -28.72 16.43 26.71
CA THR A 302 -30.15 16.54 26.37
C THR A 302 -30.51 15.69 25.14
N GLU A 303 -31.80 15.44 24.93
CA GLU A 303 -32.27 14.80 23.67
C GLU A 303 -31.88 15.64 22.45
N ASP A 304 -31.96 16.97 22.56
CA ASP A 304 -31.51 17.89 21.51
C ASP A 304 -30.02 17.73 21.21
N ASP A 305 -29.17 17.53 22.23
CA ASP A 305 -27.75 17.25 22.03
C ASP A 305 -27.53 15.94 21.27
N ALA A 306 -28.33 14.91 21.55
CA ALA A 306 -28.23 13.60 20.90
C ALA A 306 -28.60 13.66 19.42
N ASP A 307 -29.72 14.30 19.09
CA ASP A 307 -30.14 14.49 17.70
C ASP A 307 -29.13 15.35 16.93
N PHE A 308 -28.61 16.40 17.58
CA PHE A 308 -27.63 17.28 16.99
C PHE A 308 -26.28 16.57 16.71
N VAL A 309 -25.75 15.81 17.68
CA VAL A 309 -24.50 15.02 17.50
C VAL A 309 -24.65 13.99 16.38
N ARG A 310 -25.79 13.29 16.31
CA ARG A 310 -26.05 12.34 15.21
C ARG A 310 -26.08 13.03 13.86
N MET A 311 -26.77 14.16 13.76
CA MET A 311 -26.84 14.97 12.55
C MET A 311 -25.45 15.41 12.07
N LEU A 312 -24.59 15.88 12.99
CA LEU A 312 -23.20 16.26 12.69
C LEU A 312 -22.38 15.08 12.16
N LEU A 313 -22.48 13.92 12.80
CA LEU A 313 -21.76 12.71 12.39
C LEU A 313 -22.23 12.23 11.01
N ASP A 314 -23.53 12.25 10.74
CA ASP A 314 -24.11 11.88 9.45
C ASP A 314 -23.73 12.84 8.33
N GLU A 315 -23.74 14.15 8.59
CA GLU A 315 -23.25 15.14 7.63
C GLU A 315 -21.75 14.97 7.36
N SER A 316 -20.95 14.70 8.40
CA SER A 316 -19.52 14.42 8.26
C SER A 316 -19.28 13.16 7.41
N ASN A 317 -20.00 12.07 7.66
CA ASN A 317 -19.91 10.85 6.87
C ASN A 317 -20.27 11.10 5.39
N ARG A 318 -21.37 11.82 5.13
CA ARG A 318 -21.79 12.18 3.77
C ARG A 318 -20.76 13.04 3.05
N HIS A 319 -20.24 14.08 3.70
CA HIS A 319 -19.25 14.97 3.11
C HIS A 319 -17.95 14.23 2.74
N ASN A 320 -17.54 13.25 3.54
CA ASN A 320 -16.34 12.46 3.27
C ASN A 320 -16.58 11.22 2.38
N GLY A 321 -17.82 10.98 1.93
CA GLY A 321 -18.18 9.82 1.11
C GLY A 321 -18.02 8.48 1.84
N PHE A 322 -18.27 8.46 3.15
CA PHE A 322 -18.21 7.23 3.94
C PHE A 322 -19.55 6.50 3.85
N GLU A 323 -19.55 5.31 3.24
CA GLU A 323 -20.71 4.42 3.21
C GLU A 323 -20.75 3.59 4.50
N ILE A 324 -21.76 3.82 5.33
CA ILE A 324 -22.05 2.98 6.49
C ILE A 324 -22.74 1.73 5.94
N ALA A 325 -22.08 0.57 6.04
CA ALA A 325 -22.72 -0.70 5.69
C ALA A 325 -23.84 -0.98 6.71
N ALA A 326 -25.08 -1.10 6.21
CA ALA A 326 -26.23 -1.54 7.00
C ALA A 326 -26.11 -3.01 7.42
#